data_AF-A0A8S3DZW7-F1
#
_entry.id   AF-A0A8S3DZW7-F1
#
_cell.length_a   1.000
_cell.length_b   1.000
_cell.length_c   1.000
_cell.angle_alpha   90.00
_cell.angle_beta   90.00
_cell.angle_gamma   90.00
#
_symmetry.space_group_name_H-M   'P 1'
#
loop_
_entity.id
_entity.type
_entity.pdbx_description
1 polymer ?
#
loop_
_entity_poly.entity_id
_entity_poly.type
_entity_poly.pdbx_seq_one_letter_code
_entity_poly.pdbx_strand_id
1 'polypeptide(L)'
;MLDAIVCKRCGMAYFPHSAEDKVAHAKYHNYTTSAIRLRNLKHQHILQQFLDGSIYSIGSTSPLAEQKKAEHVRELVDNELGITTPFNCLWSETKAYFYIEDCTDIVLGYCLAHIVHR
;
A
#
# COMPACT_ATOMS: atom_id res chain seq x y z
N MET A 1 -13.90 28.41 14.85
CA MET A 1 -13.40 27.71 13.65
C MET A 1 -13.21 26.27 14.07
N LEU A 2 -13.88 25.31 13.42
CA LEU A 2 -13.64 23.88 13.69
C LEU A 2 -12.59 23.46 12.68
N ASP A 3 -11.35 23.28 13.13
CA ASP A 3 -10.24 23.01 12.22
C ASP A 3 -10.19 21.51 11.87
N ALA A 4 -9.86 21.22 10.62
CA ALA A 4 -9.57 19.86 10.19
C ALA A 4 -8.22 19.42 10.75
N ILE A 5 -8.10 18.14 11.11
CA ILE A 5 -6.84 17.53 11.55
C ILE A 5 -6.42 16.42 10.61
N VAL A 6 -5.12 16.21 10.46
CA VAL A 6 -4.55 15.12 9.66
C VAL A 6 -4.17 13.96 10.57
N CYS A 7 -4.70 12.77 10.28
CA CYS A 7 -4.32 11.56 10.98
C CYS A 7 -2.87 11.20 10.66
N LYS A 8 -2.00 11.19 11.67
CA LYS A 8 -0.57 10.86 11.50
C LYS A 8 -0.29 9.43 11.01
N ARG A 9 -1.29 8.55 11.02
CA ARG A 9 -1.13 7.13 10.70
C ARG A 9 -1.67 6.73 9.33
N CYS A 10 -2.80 7.32 8.92
CA CYS A 10 -3.41 7.04 7.61
C CYS A 10 -3.37 8.23 6.66
N GLY A 11 -2.93 9.42 7.10
CA GLY A 11 -2.82 10.62 6.26
C GLY A 11 -4.15 11.35 6.00
N MET A 12 -5.30 10.78 6.38
CA MET A 12 -6.60 11.41 6.11
C MET A 12 -6.81 12.68 6.94
N ALA A 13 -7.22 13.76 6.26
CA ALA A 13 -7.74 14.96 6.89
C ALA A 13 -9.23 14.79 7.21
N TYR A 14 -9.65 15.14 8.43
CA TYR A 14 -11.06 15.03 8.85
C TYR A 14 -11.41 16.04 9.94
N PHE A 15 -12.69 16.34 10.12
CA PHE A 15 -13.18 17.21 11.20
C PHE A 15 -13.50 16.40 12.46
N PRO A 16 -12.74 16.55 13.57
CA PRO A 16 -12.93 15.75 14.79
C PRO A 16 -14.19 16.14 15.59
N HIS A 17 -14.96 17.12 15.12
CA HIS A 17 -16.23 17.52 15.73
C HIS A 17 -17.44 16.99 14.95
N SER A 18 -17.25 16.52 13.72
CA SER A 18 -18.29 15.90 12.90
C SER A 18 -18.36 14.39 13.21
N ALA A 19 -19.54 13.89 13.57
CA ALA A 19 -19.74 12.46 13.81
C ALA A 19 -19.60 11.66 12.50
N GLU A 20 -20.05 12.22 11.39
CA GLU A 20 -19.95 11.63 10.06
C GLU A 20 -18.49 11.46 9.64
N ASP A 21 -17.69 12.52 9.77
CA ASP A 21 -16.25 12.51 9.47
C ASP A 21 -15.51 11.48 10.32
N LYS A 22 -15.86 11.33 11.60
CA LYS A 22 -15.25 10.31 12.47
C LYS A 22 -15.53 8.90 11.96
N VAL A 23 -16.75 8.64 11.51
CA VAL A 23 -17.13 7.33 10.96
C VAL A 23 -16.40 7.08 9.64
N ALA A 24 -16.34 8.09 8.76
CA ALA A 24 -15.57 8.02 7.51
C ALA A 24 -14.08 7.77 7.77
N HIS A 25 -13.47 8.55 8.67
CA HIS A 25 -12.09 8.38 9.10
C HIS A 25 -11.85 6.99 9.68
N ALA A 26 -12.71 6.46 10.54
CA ALA A 26 -12.52 5.12 11.11
C ALA A 26 -12.52 4.02 10.04
N LYS A 27 -13.44 4.11 9.06
CA LYS A 27 -13.49 3.15 7.94
C LYS A 27 -12.22 3.24 7.10
N TYR A 28 -11.85 4.44 6.68
CA TYR A 28 -10.65 4.69 5.90
C TYR A 28 -9.38 4.27 6.64
N HIS A 29 -9.23 4.67 7.91
CA HIS A 29 -8.10 4.32 8.77
C HIS A 29 -7.88 2.81 8.84
N ASN A 30 -8.95 2.04 9.05
CA ASN A 30 -8.86 0.59 9.13
C ASN A 30 -8.46 -0.03 7.77
N TYR A 31 -9.06 0.46 6.68
CA TYR A 31 -8.69 0.02 5.33
C TYR A 31 -7.22 0.30 5.03
N THR A 32 -6.79 1.57 5.11
CA THR A 32 -5.41 2.02 4.81
C THR A 32 -4.38 1.31 5.67
N THR A 33 -4.57 1.27 6.99
CA THR A 33 -3.61 0.61 7.89
C THR A 33 -3.54 -0.90 7.68
N SER A 34 -4.64 -1.54 7.27
CA SER A 34 -4.65 -2.95 6.91
C SER A 34 -3.94 -3.20 5.58
N ALA A 35 -4.06 -2.30 4.60
CA ALA A 35 -3.45 -2.43 3.28
C ALA A 35 -1.92 -2.27 3.34
N ILE A 36 -1.42 -1.20 3.96
CA ILE A 36 0.02 -0.86 4.00
C ILE A 36 0.85 -1.72 4.96
N ARG A 37 0.21 -2.54 5.81
CA ARG A 37 0.95 -3.38 6.76
C ARG A 37 1.33 -4.71 6.15
N LEU A 38 2.61 -4.86 5.83
CA LEU A 38 3.19 -6.00 5.12
C LEU A 38 3.99 -6.87 6.11
N ARG A 39 3.30 -7.76 6.84
CA ARG A 39 3.93 -8.67 7.80
C ARG A 39 4.21 -10.03 7.21
N ASN A 40 5.25 -10.70 7.69
CA ASN A 40 5.52 -12.13 7.46
C ASN A 40 5.64 -12.52 5.99
N LEU A 41 6.29 -11.68 5.19
CA LEU A 41 6.57 -11.99 3.80
C LEU A 41 7.79 -12.90 3.72
N LYS A 42 7.55 -14.18 3.95
CA LYS A 42 8.59 -15.20 4.15
C LYS A 42 9.41 -15.49 2.87
N HIS A 43 8.90 -15.13 1.68
CA HIS A 43 9.54 -15.44 0.41
C HIS A 43 9.95 -14.20 -0.40
N GLN A 44 9.99 -13.02 0.23
CA GLN A 44 10.38 -11.84 -0.51
C GLN A 44 11.88 -11.80 -0.79
N HIS A 45 12.20 -11.47 -2.04
CA HIS A 45 13.53 -11.06 -2.44
C HIS A 45 13.74 -9.60 -2.03
N ILE A 46 14.49 -9.38 -0.95
CA ILE A 46 15.09 -8.08 -0.65
C ILE A 46 16.02 -7.75 -1.82
N LEU A 47 15.73 -6.66 -2.52
CA LEU A 47 16.56 -6.19 -3.63
C LEU A 47 17.64 -5.22 -3.15
N GLN A 48 17.33 -4.42 -2.14
CA GLN A 48 18.23 -3.43 -1.57
C GLN A 48 17.83 -3.11 -0.13
N GLN A 49 18.82 -2.95 0.75
CA GLN A 49 18.62 -2.47 2.12
C GLN A 49 19.16 -1.05 2.28
N PHE A 50 18.48 -0.27 3.10
CA PHE A 50 18.84 1.08 3.52
C PHE A 50 18.87 1.14 5.06
N LEU A 51 19.19 2.30 5.62
CA LEU A 51 19.24 2.46 7.08
C LEU A 51 17.85 2.51 7.73
N ASP A 52 16.86 2.93 6.97
CA ASP A 52 15.48 3.19 7.42
C ASP A 52 14.46 2.22 6.79
N GLY A 53 14.88 1.34 5.90
CA GLY A 53 13.98 0.40 5.24
C GLY A 53 14.64 -0.42 4.15
N SER A 54 13.83 -1.23 3.50
CA SER A 54 14.29 -2.17 2.47
C SER A 54 13.34 -2.17 1.27
N ILE A 55 13.90 -2.38 0.07
CA ILE A 55 13.13 -2.59 -1.16
C ILE A 55 12.91 -4.09 -1.35
N TYR A 56 11.64 -4.47 -1.51
CA TYR A 56 11.20 -5.82 -1.79
C TYR A 56 10.53 -5.89 -3.15
N SER A 57 10.53 -7.08 -3.76
CA SER A 57 9.75 -7.32 -4.97
C SER A 57 8.83 -8.53 -4.89
N ILE A 58 7.68 -8.40 -5.55
CA ILE A 58 6.67 -9.44 -5.73
C ILE A 58 6.43 -9.60 -7.23
N GLY A 59 6.39 -10.83 -7.72
CA GLY A 59 6.17 -11.15 -9.13
C GLY A 59 5.45 -12.48 -9.33
N SER A 60 5.49 -13.02 -10.55
CA SER A 60 4.81 -14.27 -10.92
C SER A 60 5.16 -15.49 -10.06
N THR A 61 6.39 -15.57 -9.55
CA THR A 61 6.87 -16.69 -8.73
C THR A 61 6.57 -16.53 -7.24
N SER A 62 6.09 -15.37 -6.82
CA SER A 62 5.73 -15.13 -5.42
C SER A 62 4.46 -15.90 -5.03
N PRO A 63 4.31 -16.31 -3.75
CA PRO A 63 3.09 -16.95 -3.29
C PRO A 63 1.84 -16.09 -3.55
N LEU A 64 0.71 -16.74 -3.85
CA LEU A 64 -0.57 -16.05 -4.14
C LEU A 64 -0.99 -15.10 -3.00
N ALA A 65 -0.67 -15.42 -1.75
CA ALA A 65 -0.95 -14.54 -0.62
C ALA A 65 -0.19 -13.20 -0.69
N GLU A 66 1.05 -13.22 -1.20
CA GLU A 66 1.86 -12.01 -1.38
C GLU A 66 1.37 -11.20 -2.58
N GLN A 67 1.00 -11.87 -3.68
CA GLN A 67 0.38 -11.25 -4.86
C GLN A 67 -0.93 -10.53 -4.50
N LYS A 68 -1.85 -11.20 -3.78
CA LYS A 68 -3.10 -10.57 -3.30
C LYS A 68 -2.85 -9.39 -2.39
N LYS A 69 -1.80 -9.47 -1.57
CA LYS A 69 -1.44 -8.39 -0.67
C LYS A 69 -0.89 -7.18 -1.45
N ALA A 70 -0.11 -7.43 -2.49
CA ALA A 70 0.34 -6.40 -3.42
C ALA A 70 -0.82 -5.76 -4.19
N GLU A 71 -1.81 -6.54 -4.61
CA GLU A 71 -3.06 -6.04 -5.20
C GLU A 71 -3.82 -5.14 -4.23
N HIS A 72 -3.92 -5.49 -2.95
CA HIS A 72 -4.59 -4.67 -1.94
C HIS A 72 -3.88 -3.31 -1.74
N VAL A 73 -2.54 -3.27 -1.80
CA VAL A 73 -1.80 -1.99 -1.79
C VAL A 73 -2.06 -1.19 -3.06
N ARG A 74 -2.09 -1.85 -4.23
CA ARG A 74 -2.43 -1.20 -5.51
C ARG A 74 -3.81 -0.58 -5.46
N GLU A 75 -4.83 -1.29 -4.96
CA GLU A 75 -6.19 -0.77 -4.83
C GLU A 75 -6.24 0.47 -3.95
N LEU A 76 -5.50 0.50 -2.83
CA LEU A 76 -5.38 1.70 -2.01
C LEU A 76 -4.78 2.85 -2.83
N VAL A 77 -3.68 2.63 -3.56
CA VAL A 77 -3.04 3.66 -4.39
C VAL A 77 -3.97 4.15 -5.50
N ASP A 78 -4.65 3.24 -6.20
CA ASP A 78 -5.61 3.58 -7.25
C ASP A 78 -6.76 4.42 -6.69
N ASN A 79 -7.28 4.07 -5.51
CA ASN A 79 -8.33 4.84 -4.83
C ASN A 79 -7.85 6.25 -4.45
N GLU A 80 -6.64 6.40 -3.91
CA GLU A 80 -6.05 7.70 -3.57
C GLU A 80 -5.80 8.58 -4.79
N LEU A 81 -5.47 7.96 -5.94
CA LEU A 81 -5.28 8.65 -7.21
C LEU A 81 -6.61 8.91 -7.97
N GLY A 82 -7.73 8.41 -7.47
CA GLY A 82 -9.04 8.53 -8.13
C GLY A 82 -9.17 7.68 -9.41
N ILE A 83 -8.38 6.62 -9.55
CA ILE A 83 -8.42 5.71 -10.70
C ILE A 83 -9.64 4.79 -10.55
N THR A 84 -10.61 4.95 -11.46
CA THR A 84 -11.88 4.20 -11.42
C THR A 84 -11.85 2.91 -12.24
N THR A 85 -10.89 2.76 -13.15
CA THR A 85 -10.72 1.55 -13.96
C THR A 85 -9.63 0.68 -13.35
N PRO A 86 -9.96 -0.46 -12.72
CA PRO A 86 -8.98 -1.29 -12.05
C PRO A 86 -7.96 -1.81 -13.07
N PHE A 87 -6.68 -1.67 -12.72
CA PHE A 87 -5.62 -2.25 -13.51
C PHE A 87 -5.65 -3.79 -13.38
N ASN A 88 -5.83 -4.50 -14.51
CA ASN A 88 -5.73 -5.96 -14.53
C ASN A 88 -4.26 -6.36 -14.39
N CYS A 89 -3.82 -6.54 -13.14
CA CYS A 89 -2.45 -6.93 -12.82
C CYS A 89 -2.20 -8.39 -13.20
N LEU A 90 -1.74 -8.61 -14.43
CA LEU A 90 -1.23 -9.91 -14.86
C LEU A 90 0.18 -10.11 -14.30
N TRP A 91 0.30 -10.81 -13.17
CA TRP A 91 1.59 -11.10 -12.52
C TRP A 91 2.62 -11.79 -13.43
N SER A 92 2.18 -12.41 -14.53
CA SER A 92 3.06 -12.94 -15.58
C SER A 92 3.85 -11.86 -16.32
N GLU A 93 3.34 -10.63 -16.37
CA GLU A 93 3.88 -9.51 -17.13
C GLU A 93 4.23 -8.30 -16.24
N THR A 94 4.00 -8.41 -14.93
CA THR A 94 4.22 -7.33 -13.98
C THR A 94 5.12 -7.73 -12.83
N LYS A 95 5.80 -6.72 -12.29
CA LYS A 95 6.56 -6.84 -11.04
C LYS A 95 6.25 -5.64 -10.17
N ALA A 96 5.86 -5.92 -8.93
CA ALA A 96 5.60 -4.90 -7.92
C ALA A 96 6.81 -4.74 -7.01
N TYR A 97 7.12 -3.49 -6.67
CA TYR A 97 8.20 -3.09 -5.80
C TYR A 97 7.65 -2.32 -4.61
N PHE A 98 8.15 -2.63 -3.42
CA PHE A 98 7.72 -2.05 -2.16
C PHE A 98 8.91 -1.48 -1.43
N TYR A 99 8.78 -0.26 -0.91
CA TYR A 99 9.66 0.23 0.13
C TYR A 99 8.98 0.04 1.47
N ILE A 100 9.61 -0.73 2.35
CA ILE A 100 9.06 -1.07 3.68
C ILE A 100 10.01 -0.51 4.73
N GLU A 101 9.46 0.17 5.73
CA GLU A 101 10.20 0.62 6.91
C GLU A 101 10.45 -0.56 7.87
N ASP A 102 11.71 -0.81 8.19
CA ASP A 102 12.14 -2.01 8.94
C ASP A 102 11.61 -2.05 10.38
N CYS A 103 11.37 -0.89 11.00
CA CYS A 103 10.91 -0.81 12.39
C CYS A 103 9.41 -1.10 12.56
N THR A 104 8.60 -0.89 11.51
CA THR A 104 7.13 -0.92 11.64
C THR A 104 6.44 -1.90 10.69
N ASP A 105 7.18 -2.45 9.71
CA ASP A 105 6.67 -3.25 8.60
C ASP A 105 5.59 -2.51 7.78
N ILE A 106 5.72 -1.18 7.67
CA ILE A 106 4.80 -0.32 6.93
C ILE A 106 5.37 -0.06 5.53
N VAL A 107 4.52 -0.22 4.53
CA VAL A 107 4.80 0.20 3.15
C VAL A 107 4.74 1.73 3.07
N LEU A 108 5.86 2.35 2.73
CA LEU A 108 5.95 3.79 2.47
C LEU A 108 5.99 4.11 0.96
N GLY A 109 6.32 3.13 0.12
CA GLY A 109 6.40 3.30 -1.32
C GLY A 109 5.94 2.07 -2.09
N TYR A 110 5.27 2.31 -3.23
CA TYR A 110 4.77 1.29 -4.14
C TYR A 110 5.11 1.68 -5.59
N CYS A 111 5.60 0.73 -6.37
CA CYS A 111 5.81 0.88 -7.80
C CYS A 111 5.42 -0.40 -8.53
N LEU A 112 4.57 -0.29 -9.55
CA LEU A 112 4.21 -1.38 -10.43
C LEU A 112 4.89 -1.19 -11.79
N ALA A 113 5.70 -2.16 -12.19
CA ALA A 113 6.37 -2.14 -13.48
C ALA A 113 5.80 -3.22 -14.40
N HIS A 114 5.59 -2.85 -15.67
CA HIS A 114 5.29 -3.80 -16.75
C HIS A 114 6.55 -4.23 -17.45
N ILE A 115 6.64 -5.53 -17.74
CA ILE A 115 7.68 -6.10 -18.58
C ILE A 115 7.26 -5.86 -20.03
N VAL A 116 7.99 -4.97 -20.71
CA VAL A 116 7.81 -4.72 -22.14
C VAL A 116 8.86 -5.52 -22.89
N HIS A 117 8.43 -6.59 -23.57
CA HIS A 117 9.31 -7.32 -24.49
C HIS A 117 9.61 -6.41 -25.70
N ARG A 118 10.87 -6.01 -25.85
CA ARG A 118 11.41 -5.34 -27.04
C ARG A 118 12.13 -6.34 -27.92
#